data_AF-A0A958SV05-F1
#
_entry.id   AF-A0A958SV05-F1
#
_cell.length_a   1.000
_cell.length_b   1.000
_cell.length_c   1.000
_cell.angle_alpha   90.00
_cell.angle_beta   90.00
_cell.angle_gamma   90.00
#
_symmetry.space_group_name_H-M   'P 1'
#
loop_
_entity.id
_entity.type
_entity.pdbx_description
1 polymer ?
#
loop_
_entity_poly.entity_id
_entity_poly.type
_entity_poly.pdbx_seq_one_letter_code
_entity_poly.pdbx_strand_id
1 'polypeptide(L)' 'MKNIVLIALIFCSALAFAQQDRTLTHNKNTDLIDVVYYHDNGQISQTGSYTLDGKLQGDWFSYD' A
#
# COMPACT_ATOMS: atom_id res chain seq x y z
N MET A 1 19.83 1.45 -30.29
CA MET A 1 19.70 0.62 -29.06
C MET A 1 19.99 1.42 -27.79
N LYS A 2 21.12 2.14 -27.68
CA LYS A 2 21.47 2.94 -26.48
C LYS A 2 20.38 3.92 -26.04
N ASN A 3 19.74 4.61 -26.98
CA ASN A 3 18.68 5.59 -26.68
C ASN A 3 17.38 4.93 -26.19
N ILE A 4 17.07 3.71 -26.65
CA ILE A 4 15.89 2.96 -26.20
C ILE A 4 16.08 2.48 -24.76
N VAL A 5 17.29 1.99 -24.43
CA VAL A 5 17.64 1.60 -23.06
C VAL A 5 17.54 2.78 -22.10
N LEU A 6 17.97 3.97 -22.53
CA LEU A 6 17.88 5.19 -21.73
C LEU A 6 16.42 5.60 -21.45
N ILE A 7 15.54 5.52 -22.47
CA ILE A 7 14.11 5.83 -22.32
C ILE A 7 13.42 4.83 -21.39
N ALA A 8 13.74 3.53 -21.52
CA ALA A 8 13.20 2.49 -20.64
C ALA A 8 13.60 2.71 -19.18
N LEU A 9 14.86 3.11 -18.92
CA LEU A 9 15.34 3.41 -17.57
C LEU A 9 14.57 4.58 -16.93
N ILE A 10 14.31 5.64 -17.69
CA ILE A 10 13.54 6.80 -17.23
C ILE A 10 12.11 6.38 -16.90
N PHE A 11 11.48 5.56 -17.76
CA PHE A 11 10.11 5.09 -17.53
C PHE A 11 9.99 4.20 -16.28
N CYS A 12 10.95 3.29 -16.06
CA CYS A 12 10.97 2.47 -14.84
C CYS A 12 11.13 3.30 -13.56
N SER A 13 11.91 4.39 -13.60
CA SER A 13 12.09 5.26 -12.44
C SER A 13 10.82 6.00 -12.05
N ALA A 14 9.98 6.41 -13.02
CA ALA A 14 8.69 7.04 -12.74
C ALA A 14 7.70 6.08 -12.06
N LEU A 15 7.72 4.79 -12.41
CA LEU A 15 6.84 3.78 -11.81
C LEU A 15 7.20 3.46 -10.35
N ALA A 16 8.46 3.64 -9.94
CA ALA A 16 8.89 3.41 -8.56
C ALA A 16 8.25 4.40 -7.58
N PHE A 17 8.02 5.64 -8.01
CA PHE A 17 7.36 6.68 -7.19
C PHE A 17 5.83 6.57 -7.14
N ALA A 18 5.22 5.69 -7.95
CA ALA A 18 3.77 5.45 -7.95
C ALA A 18 3.33 4.38 -6.94
N GLN A 19 4.26 3.72 -6.26
CA GLN A 19 3.93 2.75 -5.24
C GLN A 19 3.42 3.48 -3.99
N GLN A 20 2.12 3.37 -3.72
CA GLN A 20 1.47 3.99 -2.57
C GLN A 20 1.79 3.21 -1.29
N ASP A 21 2.35 3.91 -0.31
CA ASP A 21 2.72 3.32 0.98
C ASP A 21 1.48 3.02 1.82
N ARG A 22 1.51 1.87 2.51
CA ARG A 22 0.52 1.49 3.52
C ARG A 22 1.23 0.94 4.74
N THR A 23 0.63 1.13 5.91
CA THR A 23 1.14 0.57 7.16
C THR A 23 0.51 -0.79 7.41
N LEU A 24 1.31 -1.81 7.75
CA LEU A 24 0.85 -3.14 8.14
C LEU A 24 1.41 -3.49 9.52
N THR A 25 0.53 -3.81 10.46
CA THR A 25 0.89 -4.17 11.84
C THR A 25 0.28 -5.51 12.20
N HIS A 26 1.11 -6.51 12.56
CA HIS A 26 0.59 -7.78 13.07
C HIS A 26 0.16 -7.64 14.53
N ASN A 27 -1.13 -7.81 14.77
CA ASN A 27 -1.75 -7.78 16.07
C ASN A 27 -1.72 -9.18 16.70
N LYS A 28 -0.80 -9.38 17.67
CA LYS A 28 -0.58 -10.68 18.32
C LYS A 28 -1.75 -11.17 19.17
N ASN A 29 -2.68 -10.29 19.54
CA ASN A 29 -3.82 -10.65 20.39
C ASN A 29 -4.99 -11.21 19.56
N THR A 30 -5.21 -10.66 18.37
CA THR A 30 -6.29 -11.07 17.46
C THR A 30 -5.81 -11.98 16.33
N ASP A 31 -4.50 -12.09 16.15
CA ASP A 31 -3.81 -12.77 15.05
C ASP A 31 -4.20 -12.24 13.65
N LEU A 32 -4.41 -10.92 13.58
CA LEU A 32 -4.74 -10.19 12.35
C LEU A 32 -3.62 -9.22 11.97
N ILE A 33 -3.60 -8.82 10.71
CA ILE A 33 -2.74 -7.77 10.17
C ILE A 33 -3.57 -6.51 10.01
N ASP A 34 -3.41 -5.56 10.92
CA ASP A 34 -4.06 -4.26 10.86
C ASP A 34 -3.40 -3.41 9.76
N VAL A 35 -4.21 -2.80 8.91
CA VAL A 35 -3.77 -2.00 7.78
C VAL A 35 -4.27 -0.57 7.86
N VAL A 36 -3.39 0.37 7.50
CA VAL A 36 -3.73 1.79 7.29
C VAL A 36 -3.26 2.20 5.90
N TYR A 37 -4.21 2.62 5.08
CA TYR A 37 -3.97 3.24 3.78
C TYR A 37 -3.96 4.75 3.92
N TYR A 38 -3.18 5.41 3.07
CA TYR A 38 -3.04 6.86 3.05
C TYR A 38 -3.42 7.41 1.68
N HIS A 39 -3.96 8.61 1.65
CA HIS A 39 -4.07 9.45 0.45
C HIS A 39 -2.70 10.00 0.06
N ASP A 40 -2.59 10.55 -1.16
CA ASP A 40 -1.34 11.15 -1.67
C ASP A 40 -0.84 12.32 -0.79
N ASN A 41 -1.73 12.97 -0.05
CA ASN A 41 -1.41 14.04 0.89
C ASN A 41 -0.91 13.53 2.27
N GLY A 42 -0.80 12.22 2.45
CA GLY A 42 -0.37 11.56 3.69
C GLY A 42 -1.46 11.41 4.75
N GLN A 43 -2.70 11.85 4.51
CA GLN A 43 -3.82 11.63 5.41
C GLN A 43 -4.34 10.20 5.29
N ILE A 44 -4.97 9.67 6.35
CA ILE A 44 -5.54 8.32 6.34
C ILE A 44 -6.70 8.28 5.36
N SER A 45 -6.67 7.34 4.42
CA SER A 45 -7.76 7.09 3.48
C SER A 45 -8.62 5.91 3.88
N GLN A 46 -8.03 4.87 4.47
CA GLN A 46 -8.76 3.67 4.87
C GLN A 46 -8.06 2.93 6.00
N THR A 47 -8.85 2.31 6.88
CA THR A 47 -8.36 1.39 7.91
C THR A 47 -9.16 0.09 7.90
N GLY A 48 -8.51 -1.01 8.27
CA GLY A 48 -9.12 -2.33 8.37
C GLY A 48 -8.11 -3.37 8.83
N SER A 49 -8.48 -4.65 8.71
CA SER A 49 -7.60 -5.76 9.07
C SER A 49 -7.71 -6.91 8.07
N TYR A 50 -6.60 -7.62 7.88
CA TYR A 50 -6.54 -8.87 7.15
C TYR A 50 -6.26 -10.03 8.10
N THR A 51 -6.71 -11.23 7.76
CA THR A 51 -6.18 -12.47 8.32
C THR A 51 -4.75 -12.71 7.84
N LEU A 52 -4.02 -13.62 8.49
CA LEU A 52 -2.67 -14.02 8.05
C LEU A 52 -2.62 -14.63 6.64
N ASP A 53 -3.71 -15.22 6.16
CA ASP A 53 -3.86 -15.70 4.77
C ASP A 53 -4.33 -14.62 3.79
N GLY A 54 -4.44 -13.36 4.24
CA GLY A 54 -4.71 -12.20 3.39
C GLY A 54 -6.19 -11.94 3.08
N LYS A 55 -7.12 -12.52 3.84
CA LYS A 55 -8.56 -12.26 3.69
C LYS A 55 -8.97 -11.06 4.53
N LEU A 56 -9.93 -10.29 4.04
CA LEU A 56 -10.51 -9.17 4.79
C LEU A 56 -11.20 -9.70 6.05
N GLN A 57 -11.01 -9.02 7.19
CA GLN A 57 -11.62 -9.37 8.47
C GLN A 57 -12.01 -8.09 9.24
N GLY A 58 -13.15 -8.13 9.91
CA GLY A 58 -13.63 -7.00 10.73
C GLY A 58 -14.21 -5.85 9.91
N ASP A 59 -14.31 -4.68 10.54
CA ASP A 59 -14.88 -3.48 9.94
C ASP A 59 -13.84 -2.72 9.12
N TRP A 60 -14.31 -2.14 8.02
CA TRP A 60 -13.52 -1.33 7.10
C TRP A 60 -14.06 0.08 7.07
N PHE A 61 -13.20 1.04 7.39
CA PHE A 61 -13.57 2.45 7.44
C PHE A 61 -12.81 3.20 6.37
N SER A 62 -13.55 3.92 5.52
CA SER A 62 -13.01 4.80 4.48
C SER A 62 -13.21 6.26 4.90
N TYR A 63 -12.26 7.10 4.54
CA TYR A 63 -12.21 8.51 4.91
C TYR A 63 -11.93 9.37 3.67
N ASP A 64 -12.56 10.54 3.62
CA ASP A 64 -12.41 11.52 2.53
C ASP A 64 -11.21 12.44 2.74
#